data_AF-A0A9P4N7X5-F1
#
_entry.id   AF-A0A9P4N7X5-F1
#
_cell.length_a   1.000
_cell.length_b   1.000
_cell.length_c   1.000
_cell.angle_alpha   90.00
_cell.angle_beta   90.00
_cell.angle_gamma   90.00
#
_symmetry.space_group_name_H-M   'P 1'
#
loop_
_entity.id
_entity.type
_entity.pdbx_description
1 polymer ?
#
loop_
_entity_poly.entity_id
_entity_poly.type
_entity_poly.pdbx_seq_one_letter_code
_entity_poly.pdbx_strand_id
1 'polypeptide(L)' 'VEMDVRPEGLDDETWEMMKIMGFAGFKSTKNTKVPGNDKNYGVRKDKRMEARQYMNRTGGFNRPLSPSR' A
#
# COMPACT_ATOMS: atom_id res chain seq x y z
N VAL A 1 25.87 -2.69 -17.65
CA VAL A 1 27.07 -3.46 -17.25
C VAL A 1 26.58 -4.85 -16.96
N GLU A 2 27.05 -5.88 -17.67
CA GLU A 2 26.71 -7.27 -17.34
C GLU A 2 27.21 -7.56 -15.92
N MET A 3 26.28 -7.71 -14.96
CA MET A 3 26.59 -7.88 -13.53
C MET A 3 26.71 -9.35 -13.11
N ASP A 4 26.80 -10.26 -14.08
CA ASP A 4 26.84 -11.72 -13.86
C ASP A 4 28.23 -12.33 -14.14
N VAL A 5 29.29 -11.51 -14.15
CA VAL A 5 30.66 -12.00 -14.28
C VAL A 5 31.14 -12.48 -12.91
N ARG A 6 31.38 -13.79 -12.79
CA ARG A 6 31.97 -14.40 -11.58
C ARG A 6 33.39 -13.84 -11.38
N PRO A 7 33.75 -13.34 -10.18
CA PRO A 7 35.11 -12.92 -9.89
C PRO A 7 36.08 -14.12 -9.96
N GLU A 8 37.25 -13.91 -10.57
CA GLU A 8 38.26 -14.97 -10.69
C GLU A 8 38.82 -15.34 -9.31
N GLY A 9 38.86 -16.65 -9.00
CA GLY A 9 39.34 -17.19 -7.73
C GLY A 9 38.25 -17.52 -6.71
N LEU A 10 36.97 -17.27 -7.02
CA LEU A 10 35.84 -17.71 -6.19
C LEU A 10 35.31 -19.06 -6.69
N ASP A 11 35.07 -20.01 -5.78
CA ASP A 11 34.42 -21.27 -6.12
C ASP A 11 32.93 -21.06 -6.48
N ASP A 12 32.37 -22.02 -7.22
CA ASP A 12 31.02 -21.91 -7.77
C ASP A 12 29.93 -21.92 -6.69
N GLU A 13 30.15 -22.68 -5.62
CA GLU A 13 29.20 -22.81 -4.51
C GLU A 13 29.12 -21.50 -3.71
N THR A 14 30.27 -20.91 -3.39
CA THR A 14 30.38 -19.61 -2.73
C THR A 14 29.80 -18.50 -3.60
N TRP A 15 30.03 -18.53 -4.91
CA TRP A 15 29.43 -17.55 -5.84
C TRP A 15 27.91 -17.64 -5.87
N GLU A 16 27.35 -18.85 -5.93
CA GLU A 16 25.90 -19.07 -5.90
C GLU A 16 25.29 -18.63 -4.56
N MET A 17 25.95 -18.95 -3.45
CA MET A 17 25.55 -18.50 -2.12
C MET A 17 25.60 -16.96 -1.99
N MET A 18 26.62 -16.30 -2.54
CA MET A 18 26.69 -14.84 -2.58
C MET A 18 25.55 -14.21 -3.41
N LYS A 19 25.12 -14.86 -4.49
CA LYS A 19 23.95 -14.40 -5.28
C LYS A 19 22.64 -14.55 -4.52
N ILE A 20 22.44 -15.69 -3.85
CA ILE A 20 21.23 -15.97 -3.06
C ILE A 20 21.12 -14.97 -1.90
N MET A 21 22.24 -14.70 -1.21
CA MET A 21 22.28 -13.76 -0.09
C MET A 21 22.26 -12.28 -0.54
N GLY A 22 22.39 -11.99 -1.83
CA GLY A 22 22.32 -10.64 -2.39
C GLY A 22 23.63 -9.84 -2.34
N PHE A 23 24.77 -10.49 -2.09
CA PHE A 23 26.09 -9.85 -2.09
C PHE A 23 26.67 -9.64 -3.48
N ALA A 24 26.15 -10.34 -4.50
CA ALA A 24 26.60 -10.20 -5.88
C ALA A 24 26.28 -8.83 -6.50
N GLY A 25 25.32 -8.07 -5.94
CA GLY A 25 25.01 -6.72 -6.42
C GLY A 25 23.72 -6.13 -5.86
N PHE A 26 23.56 -4.81 -6.02
CA PHE A 26 22.37 -4.09 -5.55
C PHE A 26 21.19 -4.24 -6.52
N LYS A 27 20.09 -4.82 -6.03
CA LYS A 27 18.80 -4.82 -6.73
C LYS A 27 17.94 -3.66 -6.22
N SER A 28 17.06 -3.13 -7.07
CA SER A 28 16.07 -2.12 -6.69
C SER A 28 14.66 -2.64 -6.97
N THR A 29 13.74 -2.34 -6.06
CA THR A 29 12.30 -2.60 -6.25
C THR A 29 11.56 -1.40 -6.83
N LYS A 30 12.27 -0.35 -7.25
CA LYS A 30 11.67 0.85 -7.84
C LYS A 30 10.82 0.49 -9.06
N ASN A 31 9.56 0.94 -9.05
CA ASN A 31 8.55 0.64 -10.07
C ASN A 31 8.24 -0.86 -10.29
N THR A 32 8.63 -1.74 -9.37
CA THR A 32 8.25 -3.15 -9.39
C THR A 32 7.08 -3.41 -8.45
N LYS A 33 6.15 -4.28 -8.85
CA LYS A 33 5.05 -4.70 -7.98
C LYS A 33 5.54 -5.79 -7.04
N VAL A 34 5.59 -5.49 -5.74
CA VAL A 34 5.92 -6.47 -4.70
C VAL A 34 4.62 -7.16 -4.25
N PRO A 35 4.51 -8.50 -4.33
CA PRO A 35 3.35 -9.24 -3.85
C PRO A 35 3.03 -8.91 -2.39
N GLY A 36 1.74 -8.69 -2.08
CA GLY A 36 1.27 -8.37 -0.72
C GLY A 36 1.34 -6.88 -0.34
N ASN A 37 2.07 -6.06 -1.10
CA ASN A 37 2.12 -4.61 -0.85
C ASN A 37 0.88 -3.86 -1.37
N ASP A 38 0.11 -4.47 -2.27
CA ASP A 38 -1.11 -3.91 -2.87
C ASP A 38 -2.24 -3.66 -1.86
N LYS A 39 -2.27 -4.41 -0.77
CA LYS A 39 -3.25 -4.28 0.32
C LYS A 39 -2.72 -3.52 1.53
N ASN A 40 -1.47 -3.08 1.49
CA ASN A 40 -0.83 -2.33 2.57
C ASN A 40 -1.17 -0.84 2.48
N TYR A 41 -2.46 -0.51 2.56
CA TYR A 41 -2.92 0.86 2.65
C TYR A 41 -4.15 0.97 3.54
N GLY A 42 -4.24 2.07 4.29
CA GLY A 42 -5.42 2.43 5.07
C GLY A 42 -6.01 3.74 4.54
N VAL A 43 -7.32 3.78 4.33
CA VAL A 43 -8.03 5.02 3.97
C VAL A 43 -8.76 5.55 5.19
N ARG A 44 -8.34 6.72 5.69
CA ARG A 44 -9.09 7.45 6.72
C ARG A 44 -10.23 8.22 6.05
N LYS A 45 -11.48 7.94 6.43
CA LYS A 45 -12.67 8.65 5.99
C LYS A 45 -13.35 9.31 7.19
N ASP A 46 -13.10 10.60 7.39
CA ASP A 46 -13.82 11.36 8.39
C ASP A 46 -15.19 11.78 7.84
N LYS A 47 -16.26 11.40 8.52
CA LYS A 47 -17.61 11.88 8.20
C LYS A 47 -17.86 13.19 8.95
N ARG A 48 -18.31 14.22 8.23
CA ARG A 48 -18.76 15.47 8.86
C ARG A 48 -20.05 15.19 9.63
N MET A 49 -20.07 15.58 10.91
CA MET A 49 -21.29 15.55 11.71
C MET A 49 -22.14 16.76 11.33
N GLU A 50 -23.32 16.49 10.80
CA GLU A 50 -24.30 17.53 10.45
C GLU A 50 -25.50 17.43 11.39
N ALA A 51 -25.86 18.55 12.01
CA ALA A 51 -26.97 18.60 12.95
C ALA A 51 -28.31 18.39 12.23
N ARG A 52 -29.21 17.63 12.85
CA ARG A 52 -30.57 17.42 12.35
C ARG A 52 -31.48 18.51 12.90
N GLN A 53 -32.26 19.13 12.03
CA GLN A 53 -33.31 20.07 12.45
C GLN A 53 -34.57 19.29 12.82
N TYR A 54 -35.01 19.38 14.08
CA TYR A 54 -36.22 18.72 14.58
C TYR A 54 -37.45 19.63 14.62
N MET A 55 -37.26 20.88 15.04
CA MET A 55 -38.36 21.84 15.24
C MET A 55 -38.59 22.70 14.00
N ASN A 56 -39.84 23.12 13.80
CA ASN A 56 -40.28 24.01 12.71
C ASN A 56 -39.89 23.53 11.31
N ARG A 57 -40.01 22.21 11.09
CA ARG A 57 -39.74 21.57 9.80
C ARG A 57 -40.94 21.72 8.86
N THR A 58 -40.69 22.03 7.61
CA THR A 58 -41.72 22.03 6.56
C THR A 58 -42.08 20.59 6.17
N GLY A 59 -43.38 20.28 6.02
CA GLY A 59 -43.86 18.98 5.54
C GLY A 59 -44.19 17.92 6.59
N GLY A 60 -44.34 18.31 7.87
CA GLY A 60 -44.92 17.46 8.92
C GLY A 60 -43.96 16.47 9.58
N PHE A 61 -44.41 15.92 10.72
CA PHE A 61 -43.58 15.11 11.63
C PHE A 61 -43.06 13.81 11.01
N ASN A 62 -43.83 13.19 10.11
CA ASN A 62 -43.51 11.88 9.51
C ASN A 62 -42.46 11.94 8.38
N ARG A 63 -41.96 13.11 7.99
CA ARG A 63 -40.86 13.22 7.01
C ARG A 63 -39.50 12.90 7.65
N PRO A 64 -38.54 12.35 6.90
CA PRO A 64 -37.19 12.09 7.39
C PRO A 64 -36.41 13.38 7.71
N LEU A 65 -35.63 13.36 8.79
CA LEU A 65 -34.78 14.47 9.23
C LEU A 65 -33.60 14.64 8.27
N SER A 66 -33.40 15.86 7.77
CA SER A 66 -32.17 16.22 7.05
C SER A 66 -31.06 16.50 8.05
N PRO A 67 -29.82 16.05 7.79
CA PRO A 67 -29.39 15.19 6.69
C PRO A 67 -29.70 13.72 6.95
N SER A 68 -29.93 12.92 5.91
CA SER A 68 -30.03 11.45 6.04
C SER A 68 -28.72 10.88 6.58
N ARG A 69 -28.80 9.83 7.43
CA ARG A 69 -27.62 9.23 8.07
C ARG A 69 -26.71 8.58 7.03
#